data_AF-A0A520BCE5-F1
#
_entry.id   AF-A0A520BCE5-F1
#
_cell.length_a   1.000
_cell.length_b   1.000
_cell.length_c   1.000
_cell.angle_alpha   90.00
_cell.angle_beta   90.00
_cell.angle_gamma   90.00
#
_symmetry.space_group_name_H-M   'P 1'
#
loop_
_entity.id
_entity.type
_entity.pdbx_description
1 polymer ?
#
loop_
_entity_poly.entity_id
_entity_poly.type
_entity_poly.pdbx_seq_one_letter_code
_entity_poly.pdbx_strand_id
1 'polypeptide(L)' 'NLVYFEEVSDINSAILREKQLKKWKRQWKINLIEKTNPQWDDLSVNLIE' A
#
# COMPACT_ATOMS: atom_id res chain seq x y z
N ASN A 1 -8.84 0.57 9.21
CA ASN A 1 -9.01 0.18 7.82
C ASN A 1 -7.67 0.20 7.10
N LEU A 2 -7.13 -0.98 6.81
CA LEU A 2 -5.92 -1.21 6.04
C LEU A 2 -6.32 -1.59 4.61
N VAL A 3 -6.13 -0.69 3.64
CA VAL A 3 -6.59 -0.93 2.25
C VAL A 3 -5.45 -1.26 1.27
N TYR A 4 -4.20 -1.06 1.68
CA TYR A 4 -3.01 -1.36 0.87
C TYR A 4 -1.81 -1.56 1.79
N PHE A 5 -1.04 -2.61 1.52
CA PHE A 5 0.31 -2.80 2.03
C PHE A 5 1.13 -3.48 0.94
N GLU A 6 2.45 -3.42 1.05
CA GLU A 6 3.36 -4.12 0.16
C GLU A 6 4.51 -4.69 0.99
N GLU A 7 4.88 -5.93 0.68
CA GLU A 7 6.03 -6.58 1.28
C GLU A 7 7.26 -6.34 0.41
N VAL A 8 8.39 -6.10 1.07
CA VAL A 8 9.67 -5.90 0.43
C VAL A 8 10.74 -6.68 1.18
N SER A 9 11.69 -7.22 0.45
CA SER A 9 12.71 -8.12 0.98
C SER A 9 13.86 -7.42 1.72
N ASP A 10 13.97 -6.09 1.60
CA ASP A 10 15.08 -5.30 2.14
C ASP A 10 14.59 -3.98 2.75
N ILE A 11 15.22 -3.59 3.86
CA ILE A 11 14.85 -2.40 4.63
C ILE A 11 15.12 -1.10 3.86
N ASN A 12 16.19 -1.02 3.07
CA ASN A 12 16.47 0.17 2.26
C ASN A 12 15.43 0.33 1.16
N SER A 13 15.00 -0.79 0.57
CA SER A 13 13.90 -0.82 -0.40
C SER A 13 12.60 -0.32 0.23
N ALA A 14 12.28 -0.74 1.46
CA ALA A 14 11.12 -0.25 2.21
C ALA A 14 11.17 1.27 2.42
N ILE A 15 12.31 1.77 2.90
CA ILE A 15 12.53 3.20 3.18
C ILE A 15 12.40 4.03 1.89
N LEU A 16 13.01 3.58 0.79
CA LEU A 16 12.94 4.28 -0.50
C LEU A 16 11.49 4.35 -0.98
N ARG A 17 10.77 3.23 -0.91
CA ARG A 17 9.39 3.11 -1.38
C ARG A 17 8.44 3.97 -0.55
N GLU A 18 8.60 3.95 0.78
CA GLU A 18 7.86 4.83 1.68
C GLU A 18 8.10 6.31 1.34
N LYS A 19 9.36 6.71 1.12
CA LYS A 19 9.71 8.09 0.70
C LYS A 19 9.08 8.48 -0.63
N GLN A 20 9.01 7.57 -1.60
CA GLN A 20 8.34 7.80 -2.87
C GLN A 20 6.84 8.03 -2.65
N LEU A 21 6.17 7.11 -1.95
CA LEU A 21 4.73 7.19 -1.67
C LEU A 21 4.37 8.46 -0.91
N LYS A 22 5.19 8.90 0.06
CA LYS A 22 4.95 10.16 0.79
C LYS A 22 4.89 11.38 -0.13
N LYS A 23 5.63 11.39 -1.24
CA LYS A 23 5.65 12.49 -2.22
C LYS A 23 4.61 12.36 -3.34
N TRP A 24 3.92 11.22 -3.44
CA TRP A 24 2.96 11.00 -4.52
C TRP A 24 1.69 11.85 -4.37
N LYS A 25 1.17 12.28 -5.52
CA LYS A 25 -0.17 12.86 -5.61
C LYS A 25 -1.20 11.85 -5.12
N ARG A 26 -2.27 12.33 -4.48
CA ARG A 26 -3.36 11.50 -3.96
C ARG A 26 -3.90 10.53 -5.02
N GLN A 27 -4.10 11.01 -6.26
CA GLN A 27 -4.63 10.19 -7.35
C GLN A 27 -3.76 8.96 -7.65
N TRP A 28 -2.44 9.07 -7.53
CA TRP A 28 -1.56 7.93 -7.81
C TRP A 28 -1.65 6.85 -6.73
N LYS A 29 -1.86 7.26 -5.47
CA LYS A 29 -2.13 6.33 -4.38
C LYS A 29 -3.48 5.63 -4.59
N ILE A 30 -4.50 6.38 -5.01
CA ILE A 30 -5.82 5.82 -5.36
C ILE A 30 -5.69 4.80 -6.48
N ASN A 31 -5.05 5.14 -7.59
CA ASN A 31 -4.85 4.22 -8.72
C ASN A 31 -4.06 2.97 -8.31
N LEU A 32 -3.10 3.11 -7.39
CA LEU A 32 -2.35 1.99 -6.84
C LEU A 32 -3.25 1.06 -6.02
N ILE A 33 -4.06 1.63 -5.12
CA ILE A 33 -5.04 0.89 -4.31
C ILE A 33 -6.05 0.21 -5.23
N GLU A 34 -6.66 0.92 -6.17
CA GLU A 34 -7.67 0.37 -7.09
C GLU A 34 -7.13 -0.78 -7.95
N LYS A 35 -5.84 -0.77 -8.29
CA LYS A 35 -5.20 -1.84 -9.04
C LYS A 35 -5.13 -3.16 -8.24
N THR A 36 -4.94 -3.09 -6.93
CA THR A 36 -4.74 -4.26 -6.06
C THR A 36 -5.95 -4.62 -5.21
N ASN A 37 -6.77 -3.63 -4.89
CA ASN A 37 -7.93 -3.69 -4.01
C ASN A 37 -9.05 -2.76 -4.56
N PRO A 38 -9.67 -3.11 -5.70
CA PRO A 38 -10.70 -2.28 -6.34
C PRO A 38 -11.95 -2.10 -5.48
N GLN A 39 -12.22 -3.02 -4.53
CA GLN A 39 -13.38 -2.96 -3.63
C GLN A 39 -13.10 -2.16 -2.35
N TRP A 40 -11.85 -1.75 -2.12
CA TRP A 40 -11.43 -1.02 -0.92
C TRP A 40 -11.68 -1.79 0.38
N ASP A 41 -11.58 -3.12 0.33
CA ASP A 41 -11.76 -3.99 1.47
C ASP A 41 -10.69 -3.75 2.55
N ASP A 42 -11.06 -3.97 3.81
CA ASP A 42 -10.13 -3.90 4.93
C ASP A 42 -9.29 -5.18 5.01
N LEU A 43 -8.07 -5.09 4.52
CA LEU A 43 -7.10 -6.19 4.46
C LEU A 43 -6.64 -6.64 5.84
N SER A 44 -6.87 -5.86 6.90
CA SER A 44 -6.48 -6.26 8.26
C SER A 44 -7.23 -7.51 8.74
N VAL A 45 -8.44 -7.76 8.21
CA VAL A 45 -9.23 -8.96 8.50
C VAL A 45 -8.47 -10.22 8.08
N ASN A 46 -7.77 -10.16 6.94
CA ASN A 46 -7.02 -11.29 6.39
C ASN A 46 -5.67 -11.52 7.08
N LEU A 47 -5.23 -10.61 7.95
CA LEU A 47 -3.94 -10.70 8.67
C LEU A 47 -4.06 -11.25 10.09
N ILE A 48 -5.29 -11.44 10.59
CA ILE A 48 -5.56 -11.86 11.98
C ILE A 48 -5.83 -13.39 12.06
N GLU A 49 -5.76 -14.11 10.93
CA GLU A 49 -5.87 -15.58 10.89
C GLU A 49 -4.58 -16.30 11.30
#